data_AF-A0A0Q0VXR9-F1
#
_entry.id   AF-A0A0Q0VXR9-F1
#
_cell.length_a   1.000
_cell.length_b   1.000
_cell.length_c   1.000
_cell.angle_alpha   90.00
_cell.angle_beta   90.00
_cell.angle_gamma   90.00
#
_symmetry.space_group_name_H-M   'P 1'
#
loop_
_entity.id
_entity.type
_entity.pdbx_description
1 polymer ?
#
loop_
_entity_poly.entity_id
_entity_poly.type
_entity_poly.pdbx_seq_one_letter_code
_entity_poly.pdbx_strand_id
1 'polypeptide(L)'
;MKLLLIHLLLLPLLVMAETPNFQAWQYVYANGSPIQLSLGHAAPCVTDWDGDGVKDLLVGQYTGGMIRLYLNSGTNSSPVFTTFTYLQADGVNIQLPYG
;
A
#
# COMPACT_ATOMS: atom_id res chain seq x y z
N MET A 1 -26.75 44.56 -38.10
CA MET A 1 -25.45 44.82 -37.44
C MET A 1 -25.69 45.53 -36.11
N LYS A 2 -25.68 44.79 -34.98
CA LYS A 2 -25.26 45.27 -33.65
C LYS A 2 -25.15 44.07 -32.71
N LEU A 3 -24.07 44.10 -31.94
CA LEU A 3 -23.35 42.97 -31.36
C LEU A 3 -24.11 42.22 -30.25
N LEU A 4 -23.82 40.92 -30.23
CA LEU A 4 -23.83 40.02 -29.08
C LEU A 4 -23.11 40.65 -27.87
N LEU A 5 -23.69 40.55 -26.67
CA LEU A 5 -22.93 40.71 -25.42
C LEU A 5 -23.40 39.67 -24.41
N ILE A 6 -23.00 38.41 -24.63
CA ILE A 6 -23.15 37.34 -23.65
C ILE A 6 -22.07 37.56 -22.58
N HIS A 7 -22.47 38.01 -21.40
CA HIS A 7 -21.59 38.03 -20.23
C HIS A 7 -21.38 36.59 -19.78
N LEU A 8 -20.30 35.98 -20.26
CA LEU A 8 -19.78 34.72 -19.76
C LEU A 8 -19.18 34.98 -18.37
N LEU A 9 -19.96 34.73 -17.32
CA LEU A 9 -19.47 34.64 -15.95
C LEU A 9 -18.60 33.38 -15.84
N LEU A 10 -17.29 33.53 -16.03
CA LEU A 10 -16.30 32.57 -15.54
C LEU A 10 -16.32 32.64 -14.01
N LEU A 11 -17.08 31.76 -13.35
CA LEU A 11 -16.80 31.43 -11.97
C LEU A 11 -15.49 30.62 -11.94
N PRO A 12 -14.47 31.02 -11.15
CA PRO A 12 -13.37 30.11 -10.88
C PRO A 12 -13.97 28.94 -10.09
N LEU A 13 -14.00 27.74 -10.69
CA LEU A 13 -14.24 26.53 -9.95
C LEU A 13 -13.12 26.41 -8.93
N LEU A 14 -13.42 26.78 -7.68
CA LEU A 14 -12.58 26.46 -6.56
C LEU A 14 -12.65 24.93 -6.43
N VAL A 15 -11.67 24.22 -6.99
CA VAL A 15 -11.46 22.80 -6.69
C VAL A 15 -10.98 22.76 -5.25
N MET A 16 -11.93 22.75 -4.33
CA MET A 16 -11.69 22.39 -2.95
C MET A 16 -11.29 20.92 -2.97
N ALA A 17 -10.12 20.58 -2.46
CA ALA A 17 -9.76 19.18 -2.29
C ALA A 17 -10.88 18.51 -1.45
N GLU A 18 -11.47 17.45 -1.97
CA GLU A 18 -12.42 16.66 -1.19
C GLU A 18 -11.71 16.16 0.06
N THR A 19 -12.36 16.30 1.22
CA THR A 19 -11.84 15.69 2.45
C THR A 19 -11.74 14.18 2.21
N PRO A 20 -10.56 13.56 2.43
CA PRO A 20 -10.42 12.12 2.28
C PRO A 20 -11.44 11.40 3.14
N ASN A 21 -12.34 10.64 2.51
CA ASN A 21 -13.31 9.81 3.20
C ASN A 21 -12.75 8.38 3.29
N PHE A 22 -12.13 8.06 4.41
CA PHE A 22 -11.61 6.73 4.67
C PHE A 22 -12.73 5.80 5.12
N GLN A 23 -12.73 4.57 4.60
CA GLN A 23 -13.53 3.50 5.17
C GLN A 23 -13.05 3.16 6.59
N ALA A 24 -13.86 2.41 7.33
CA ALA A 24 -13.40 1.82 8.58
C ALA A 24 -12.11 1.02 8.35
N TRP A 25 -11.21 1.06 9.34
CA TRP A 25 -9.98 0.29 9.29
C TRP A 25 -10.30 -1.20 9.16
N GLN A 26 -9.45 -1.92 8.43
CA GLN A 26 -9.54 -3.36 8.25
C GLN A 26 -8.18 -3.99 8.47
N TYR A 27 -8.16 -5.20 9.01
CA TYR A 27 -6.95 -6.01 9.00
C TYR A 27 -6.60 -6.39 7.56
N VAL A 28 -5.30 -6.46 7.29
CA VAL A 28 -4.81 -7.17 6.11
C VAL A 28 -4.64 -8.64 6.50
N TYR A 29 -5.07 -9.54 5.63
CA TYR A 29 -5.06 -10.98 5.90
C TYR A 29 -4.05 -11.70 5.02
N ALA A 30 -3.45 -12.75 5.56
CA ALA A 30 -2.74 -13.77 4.81
C ALA A 30 -3.30 -15.15 5.21
N ASN A 31 -3.72 -15.94 4.21
CA ASN A 31 -4.34 -17.25 4.41
C ASN A 31 -5.45 -17.26 5.49
N GLY A 32 -6.35 -16.26 5.43
CA GLY A 32 -7.50 -16.13 6.34
C GLY A 32 -7.19 -15.64 7.75
N SER A 33 -5.93 -15.40 8.09
CA SER A 33 -5.52 -14.84 9.40
C SER A 33 -5.01 -13.40 9.25
N PRO A 34 -5.28 -12.50 10.21
CA PRO A 34 -4.69 -11.17 10.20
C PRO A 34 -3.16 -11.24 10.18
N ILE A 35 -2.53 -10.42 9.33
CA ILE A 35 -1.08 -10.25 9.34
C ILE A 35 -0.71 -9.53 10.64
N GLN A 36 -0.25 -10.29 11.62
CA GLN A 36 0.24 -9.79 12.88
C GLN A 36 1.74 -10.03 13.00
N LEU A 37 2.46 -8.96 13.33
CA LEU A 37 3.87 -9.03 13.68
C LEU A 37 4.02 -9.27 15.18
N SER A 38 5.20 -9.72 15.57
CA SER A 38 5.60 -9.76 16.98
C SER A 38 5.71 -8.33 17.57
N LEU A 39 6.10 -8.21 18.84
CA LEU A 39 6.21 -6.95 19.56
C LEU A 39 6.90 -5.82 18.75
N GLY A 40 6.35 -4.61 18.82
CA GLY A 40 6.93 -3.41 18.20
C GLY A 40 6.12 -2.89 17.01
N HIS A 41 6.81 -2.22 16.08
CA HIS A 41 6.19 -1.50 14.97
C HIS A 41 6.21 -2.31 13.66
N ALA A 42 5.19 -2.08 12.84
CA ALA A 42 5.13 -2.52 11.45
C ALA A 42 5.51 -1.37 10.51
N ALA A 43 6.30 -1.67 9.48
CA ALA A 43 6.64 -0.73 8.42
C ALA A 43 6.18 -1.31 7.05
N PRO A 44 4.92 -1.08 6.64
CA PRO A 44 4.40 -1.64 5.39
C PRO A 44 4.88 -0.86 4.16
N CYS A 45 5.13 -1.57 3.07
CA CYS A 45 5.40 -1.01 1.74
C CYS A 45 4.63 -1.84 0.70
N VAL A 46 3.92 -1.17 -0.20
CA VAL A 46 3.16 -1.80 -1.29
C VAL A 46 3.84 -1.45 -2.61
N THR A 47 4.38 -2.44 -3.29
CA THR A 47 5.09 -2.25 -4.57
C THR A 47 4.95 -3.51 -5.42
N ASP A 48 5.14 -3.38 -6.72
CA ASP A 48 5.29 -4.52 -7.62
C ASP A 48 6.72 -5.03 -7.44
N TRP A 49 6.89 -6.09 -6.65
CA TRP A 49 8.20 -6.53 -6.19
C TRP A 49 8.84 -7.50 -7.18
N ASP A 50 8.05 -8.43 -7.74
CA ASP A 50 8.54 -9.44 -8.67
C ASP A 50 8.39 -9.06 -10.16
N GLY A 51 7.75 -7.93 -10.45
CA GLY A 51 7.65 -7.36 -11.80
C GLY A 51 6.51 -7.92 -12.64
N ASP A 52 5.53 -8.56 -12.01
CA ASP A 52 4.36 -9.13 -12.71
C ASP A 52 3.23 -8.11 -12.97
N GLY A 53 3.37 -6.88 -12.47
CA GLY A 53 2.39 -5.80 -12.60
C GLY A 53 1.32 -5.79 -11.49
N VAL A 54 1.36 -6.75 -10.58
CA VAL A 54 0.53 -6.85 -9.39
C VAL A 54 1.33 -6.32 -8.18
N LYS A 55 0.66 -5.60 -7.29
CA LYS A 55 1.29 -5.04 -6.09
C LYS A 55 1.34 -6.08 -4.99
N ASP A 56 2.56 -6.31 -4.50
CA ASP A 56 2.91 -7.13 -3.36
C ASP A 56 2.94 -6.31 -2.07
N LEU A 57 3.03 -7.00 -0.94
CA LEU A 57 3.15 -6.40 0.37
C LEU A 57 4.46 -6.79 1.04
N LEU A 58 5.29 -5.80 1.31
CA LEU A 58 6.45 -5.92 2.19
C LEU A 58 6.09 -5.35 3.56
N VAL A 59 6.52 -6.03 4.63
CA VAL A 59 6.31 -5.57 6.00
C VAL A 59 7.61 -5.70 6.79
N GLY A 60 8.23 -4.57 7.10
CA GLY A 60 9.31 -4.52 8.08
C GLY A 60 8.78 -4.84 9.48
N GLN A 61 9.45 -5.76 10.18
CA GLN A 61 9.16 -6.12 11.58
C GLN A 61 10.24 -5.58 12.51
N TYR A 62 9.82 -4.91 13.59
CA TYR A 62 10.74 -4.44 14.62
C TYR A 62 11.49 -5.60 15.29
N THR A 63 10.77 -6.58 15.85
CA THR A 63 11.39 -7.74 16.49
C THR A 63 12.22 -8.51 15.47
N GLY A 64 13.52 -8.68 15.70
CA GLY A 64 14.40 -9.39 14.79
C GLY A 64 14.93 -8.53 13.64
N GLY A 65 14.39 -7.33 13.39
CA GLY A 65 14.84 -6.43 12.32
C GLY A 65 14.65 -7.00 10.91
N MET A 66 13.67 -7.89 10.71
CA MET A 66 13.46 -8.62 9.46
C MET A 66 12.45 -7.91 8.56
N ILE A 67 12.38 -8.33 7.29
CA ILE A 67 11.36 -7.88 6.33
C ILE A 67 10.61 -9.10 5.82
N ARG A 68 9.28 -9.14 6.01
CA ARG A 68 8.41 -10.16 5.43
C ARG A 68 7.95 -9.70 4.04
N LEU A 69 8.06 -10.57 3.05
CA LEU A 69 7.54 -10.38 1.70
C LEU A 69 6.34 -11.30 1.48
N TYR A 70 5.20 -10.72 1.16
CA TYR A 70 3.97 -11.41 0.77
C TYR A 70 3.71 -11.13 -0.70
N LEU A 71 3.90 -12.16 -1.55
CA LEU A 71 3.52 -12.07 -2.96
C LEU A 71 2.00 -12.10 -3.11
N ASN A 72 1.47 -11.24 -3.96
CA ASN A 72 0.06 -11.14 -4.25
C ASN A 72 -0.31 -12.06 -5.42
N SER A 73 -0.92 -13.22 -5.12
CA SER A 73 -1.36 -14.15 -6.18
C SER A 73 -2.74 -13.79 -6.77
N GLY A 74 -3.29 -12.62 -6.43
CA GLY A 74 -4.59 -12.13 -6.85
C GLY A 74 -4.47 -11.01 -7.88
N THR A 75 -5.16 -9.90 -7.63
CA THR A 75 -5.07 -8.69 -8.46
C THR A 75 -4.86 -7.45 -7.59
N ASN A 76 -4.58 -6.31 -8.22
CA ASN A 76 -4.47 -5.02 -7.51
C ASN A 76 -5.78 -4.60 -6.82
N SER A 77 -6.94 -4.97 -7.37
CA SER A 77 -8.25 -4.65 -6.79
C SER A 77 -8.74 -5.70 -5.80
N SER A 78 -8.19 -6.92 -5.82
CA SER A 78 -8.56 -8.02 -4.94
C SER A 78 -7.31 -8.84 -4.60
N PRO A 79 -6.43 -8.33 -3.72
CA PRO A 79 -5.17 -8.99 -3.39
C PRO A 79 -5.41 -10.31 -2.64
N VAL A 80 -4.56 -11.30 -2.90
CA VAL A 80 -4.56 -12.60 -2.23
C VAL A 80 -3.17 -12.90 -1.70
N PHE A 81 -3.01 -12.79 -0.38
CA PHE A 81 -1.78 -13.17 0.32
C PHE A 81 -1.97 -14.52 1.01
N THR A 82 -0.97 -15.40 0.92
CA THR A 82 -1.02 -16.75 1.53
C THR A 82 0.02 -16.89 2.64
N THR A 83 1.31 -16.81 2.28
CA THR A 83 2.44 -16.90 3.20
C THR A 83 3.41 -15.76 2.97
N PHE A 84 4.43 -15.67 3.83
CA PHE A 84 5.57 -14.79 3.60
C PHE A 84 6.88 -15.56 3.50
N THR A 85 7.84 -14.94 2.83
CA THR A 85 9.27 -15.25 2.97
C THR A 85 9.96 -14.07 3.67
N TYR A 86 11.14 -14.31 4.24
CA TYR A 86 12.01 -13.20 4.61
C TYR A 86 12.72 -12.67 3.38
N LEU A 87 12.80 -11.35 3.25
CA LEU A 87 13.52 -10.73 2.16
C LEU A 87 15.02 -11.09 2.27
N GLN A 88 15.64 -11.44 1.15
CA GLN A 88 17.02 -11.92 1.10
C GLN A 88 17.86 -11.13 0.11
N ALA A 89 19.16 -11.03 0.41
CA ALA A 89 20.22 -10.64 -0.51
C ALA A 89 21.25 -11.79 -0.51
N ASP A 90 21.60 -12.31 -1.68
CA ASP A 90 22.54 -13.43 -1.85
C ASP A 90 22.19 -14.67 -0.97
N GLY A 91 20.90 -14.95 -0.80
CA GLY A 91 20.40 -16.07 0.02
C GLY A 91 20.47 -15.83 1.52
N VAL A 92 20.91 -14.66 1.96
CA VAL A 92 20.95 -14.25 3.37
C VAL A 92 19.80 -13.30 3.65
N ASN A 93 19.10 -13.52 4.77
CA ASN A 93 18.02 -12.63 5.17
C ASN A 93 18.55 -11.21 5.39
N ILE A 94 17.87 -10.23 4.82
CA ILE A 94 18.12 -8.82 5.10
C ILE A 94 17.64 -8.57 6.53
N GLN A 95 18.60 -8.27 7.40
CA GLN A 95 18.37 -7.99 8.80
C GLN A 95 18.92 -6.60 9.14
N LEU A 96 18.05 -5.74 9.65
CA LEU A 96 18.41 -4.43 10.16
C LEU A 96 18.73 -4.51 11.66
N PRO A 97 19.59 -3.63 12.20
CA PRO A 97 19.73 -3.48 13.64
C PRO A 97 18.37 -3.21 14.29
N TYR A 98 18.09 -3.89 15.39
CA TYR A 98 16.89 -3.70 16.22
C TYR A 98 17.28 -3.79 17.70
N GLY A 99 16.68 -2.97 18.55
CA GLY A 99 17.04 -2.84 19.97
C GLY A 99 16.39 -1.64 20.61
#